data_AF-A0A1G0YHB5-F1
#
_entry.id   AF-A0A1G0YHB5-F1
#
_cell.length_a   1.000
_cell.length_b   1.000
_cell.length_c   1.000
_cell.angle_alpha   90.00
_cell.angle_beta   90.00
_cell.angle_gamma   90.00
#
_symmetry.space_group_name_H-M   'P 1'
#
loop_
_entity.id
_entity.type
_entity.pdbx_description
1 polymer ?
#
loop_
_entity_poly.entity_id
_entity_poly.type
_entity_poly.pdbx_seq_one_letter_code
_entity_poly.pdbx_strand_id
1 'polypeptide(L)'
;MTLMFKNNFLFRAFLILVALSLASCSKKEVPEPPRVYRQLLLELLSSLEKGDHKTALAKITRLRDIDKTNIFLAKLENSERNNMYITEAQEYLDQNNPDKAMKIIQDAINTHGKHKLLLDTKNEIYQLKIISNLVISMNNPTSAVKVAKDAVRFRALIKNYPPASVFNPFIQEKIALALEMEKGENSRSVSDLSSDIISMAEEKDPAVKHLISELAVESPNHPLVREYLLSLKDPSVKSKFSYITSETKEE
;
A
#
# COMPACT_ATOMS: atom_id res chain seq x y z
N MET A 1 24.70 80.22 -59.58
CA MET A 1 25.47 80.35 -58.32
C MET A 1 24.66 81.30 -57.44
N THR A 2 23.99 80.93 -56.35
CA THR A 2 24.04 79.71 -55.52
C THR A 2 22.71 79.68 -54.73
N LEU A 3 21.97 78.57 -54.82
CA LEU A 3 20.99 78.18 -53.81
C LEU A 3 21.75 77.99 -52.49
N MET A 4 21.42 78.72 -51.43
CA MET A 4 21.63 78.28 -50.05
C MET A 4 20.91 79.27 -49.13
N PHE A 5 19.68 78.98 -48.67
CA PHE A 5 19.18 79.46 -47.35
C PHE A 5 17.84 78.83 -46.91
N LYS A 6 17.45 77.66 -47.42
CA LYS A 6 16.16 77.01 -47.05
C LYS A 6 16.27 75.59 -46.49
N ASN A 7 17.47 75.15 -46.05
CA ASN A 7 17.70 73.80 -45.52
C ASN A 7 17.99 73.70 -44.01
N ASN A 8 18.17 74.82 -43.27
CA ASN A 8 18.52 74.75 -41.84
C ASN A 8 17.33 74.54 -40.90
N PHE A 9 16.09 74.83 -41.34
CA PHE A 9 14.91 74.68 -40.49
C PHE A 9 14.38 73.24 -40.50
N LEU A 10 14.35 72.61 -41.68
CA LEU A 10 13.93 71.23 -41.85
C LEU A 10 14.90 70.24 -41.20
N PHE A 11 16.21 70.51 -41.26
CA PHE A 11 17.22 69.65 -40.64
C PHE A 11 17.18 69.72 -39.10
N ARG A 12 16.90 70.90 -38.53
CA ARG A 12 16.74 71.08 -37.08
C ARG A 12 15.43 70.49 -36.55
N ALA A 13 14.33 70.58 -37.31
CA ALA A 13 13.07 69.94 -36.96
C ALA A 13 13.17 68.41 -37.01
N PHE A 14 13.93 67.85 -37.97
CA PHE A 14 14.16 66.41 -38.07
C PHE A 14 15.04 65.87 -36.92
N LEU A 15 16.07 66.61 -36.51
CA LEU A 15 16.94 66.24 -35.38
C LEU A 15 16.21 66.23 -34.03
N ILE A 16 15.24 67.12 -33.82
CA ILE A 16 14.42 67.15 -32.59
C ILE A 16 13.43 65.98 -32.57
N LEU A 17 12.85 65.61 -33.72
CA LEU A 17 11.92 64.48 -33.83
C LEU A 17 12.63 63.13 -33.60
N VAL A 18 13.87 62.98 -34.07
CA VAL A 18 14.70 61.79 -33.83
C VAL A 18 15.15 61.70 -32.36
N ALA A 19 15.49 62.84 -31.72
CA ALA A 19 15.85 62.86 -30.30
C ALA A 19 14.69 62.49 -29.36
N LEU A 20 13.44 62.80 -29.74
CA LEU A 20 12.24 62.40 -28.99
C LEU A 20 11.87 60.91 -29.16
N SER A 21 12.33 60.26 -30.23
CA SER A 21 12.12 58.82 -30.46
C SER A 21 13.10 57.90 -29.71
N LEU A 22 14.17 58.46 -29.11
CA LEU A 22 15.16 57.72 -28.32
C LEU A 22 14.95 57.85 -26.80
N ALA A 23 13.94 58.60 -26.36
CA ALA A 23 13.63 58.86 -24.95
C ALA A 23 12.36 58.15 -24.43
N SER A 24 11.89 57.10 -25.12
CA SER A 24 10.82 56.19 -24.67
C SER A 24 11.18 54.80 -25.18
N CYS A 25 11.54 53.79 -24.39
CA CYS A 25 10.96 53.34 -23.14
C CYS A 25 12.09 52.72 -22.30
N SER A 26 12.42 53.31 -21.15
CA SER A 26 13.26 52.61 -20.19
C SER A 26 12.55 51.32 -19.80
N LYS A 27 13.17 50.15 -20.04
CA LYS A 27 12.81 48.87 -19.43
C LYS A 27 13.09 48.90 -17.92
N LYS A 28 12.51 49.87 -17.21
CA LYS A 28 12.27 49.73 -15.77
C LYS A 28 10.94 49.03 -15.68
N GLU A 29 10.97 47.75 -15.32
CA GLU A 29 9.79 47.03 -14.86
C GLU A 29 9.14 47.91 -13.77
N VAL A 30 8.06 48.59 -14.15
CA VAL A 30 7.21 49.28 -13.20
C VAL A 30 6.65 48.17 -12.32
N PRO A 31 6.84 48.19 -10.99
CA PRO A 31 6.27 47.17 -10.13
C PRO A 31 4.77 47.09 -10.40
N GLU A 32 4.26 45.89 -10.64
CA GLU A 32 2.88 45.68 -11.02
C GLU A 32 1.94 46.42 -10.05
N PRO A 33 0.90 47.11 -10.56
CA PRO A 33 0.06 47.95 -9.73
C PRO A 33 -0.60 47.14 -8.61
N PRO A 34 -0.83 47.72 -7.41
CA PRO A 34 -1.36 47.04 -6.21
C PRO A 34 -2.80 46.48 -6.34
N ARG A 35 -3.38 46.52 -7.54
CA ARG A 35 -4.65 45.86 -7.90
C ARG A 35 -4.42 44.38 -8.25
N VAL A 36 -3.33 44.05 -8.93
CA VAL A 36 -3.01 42.67 -9.35
C VAL A 36 -2.78 41.77 -8.14
N TYR A 37 -2.00 42.26 -7.18
CA TYR A 37 -1.75 41.55 -5.92
C TYR A 37 -3.05 41.24 -5.16
N ARG A 38 -3.95 42.22 -5.01
CA ARG A 38 -5.24 42.03 -4.32
C ARG A 38 -6.14 41.03 -5.04
N GLN A 39 -6.22 41.11 -6.37
CA GLN A 39 -7.00 40.16 -7.15
C GLN A 39 -6.43 38.74 -7.02
N LEU A 40 -5.12 38.57 -7.14
CA LEU A 40 -4.45 37.28 -6.95
C LEU A 40 -4.71 36.68 -5.56
N LEU A 41 -4.71 37.51 -4.50
CA LEU A 41 -5.06 37.05 -3.16
C LEU A 41 -6.52 36.59 -3.05
N LEU A 42 -7.47 37.32 -3.61
CA LEU A 42 -8.88 36.92 -3.58
C LEU A 42 -9.11 35.62 -4.37
N GLU A 43 -8.47 35.48 -5.53
CA GLU A 43 -8.51 34.25 -6.32
C GLU A 43 -7.85 33.07 -5.60
N LEU A 44 -6.74 33.31 -4.89
CA LEU A 44 -6.09 32.32 -4.04
C LEU A 44 -7.04 31.87 -2.93
N LEU A 45 -7.63 32.80 -2.17
CA LEU A 45 -8.57 32.47 -1.09
C LEU A 45 -9.75 31.64 -1.60
N SER A 46 -10.33 32.01 -2.74
CA SER A 46 -11.43 31.25 -3.35
C SER A 46 -10.99 29.85 -3.79
N SER A 47 -9.75 29.68 -4.27
CA SER A 47 -9.22 28.37 -4.66
C SER A 47 -8.99 27.48 -3.45
N LEU A 48 -8.43 28.04 -2.36
CA LEU A 48 -8.23 27.35 -1.10
C LEU A 48 -9.55 26.91 -0.46
N GLU A 49 -10.57 27.78 -0.47
CA GLU A 49 -11.91 27.47 0.03
C GLU A 49 -12.56 26.29 -0.71
N LYS A 50 -12.29 26.17 -2.02
CA LYS A 50 -12.81 25.09 -2.87
C LYS A 50 -11.96 23.82 -2.82
N GLY A 51 -10.82 23.82 -2.15
CA GLY A 51 -9.84 22.72 -2.22
C GLY A 51 -9.19 22.55 -3.60
N ASP A 52 -9.23 23.57 -4.47
CA ASP A 52 -8.56 23.54 -5.77
C ASP A 52 -7.06 23.84 -5.60
N HIS A 53 -6.34 22.84 -5.10
CA HIS A 53 -4.91 22.91 -4.78
C HIS A 53 -4.05 23.29 -6.00
N LYS A 54 -4.45 22.86 -7.21
CA LYS A 54 -3.72 23.15 -8.44
C LYS A 54 -3.83 24.62 -8.82
N THR A 55 -5.04 25.18 -8.78
CA THR A 55 -5.22 26.62 -9.01
C THR A 55 -4.58 27.44 -7.90
N ALA A 56 -4.76 27.05 -6.63
CA ALA A 56 -4.13 27.72 -5.50
C ALA A 56 -2.60 27.79 -5.64
N LEU A 57 -1.94 26.69 -6.01
CA LEU A 57 -0.50 26.63 -6.21
C LEU A 57 -0.05 27.62 -7.29
N ALA A 58 -0.75 27.69 -8.43
CA ALA A 58 -0.44 28.63 -9.50
C ALA A 58 -0.57 30.10 -9.05
N LYS A 59 -1.55 30.43 -8.20
CA LYS A 59 -1.69 31.78 -7.63
C LYS A 59 -0.60 32.09 -6.62
N ILE A 60 -0.22 31.12 -5.78
CA ILE A 60 0.87 31.28 -4.80
C ILE A 60 2.19 31.55 -5.52
N THR A 61 2.53 30.80 -6.58
CA THR A 61 3.75 31.01 -7.35
C THR A 61 3.81 32.44 -7.90
N ARG A 62 2.72 32.94 -8.50
CA ARG A 62 2.66 34.34 -8.98
C ARG A 62 2.82 35.36 -7.86
N LEU A 63 2.19 35.14 -6.70
CA LEU A 63 2.34 36.03 -5.55
C LEU A 63 3.78 36.04 -5.01
N ARG A 64 4.49 34.91 -5.08
CA ARG A 64 5.92 34.81 -4.72
C ARG A 64 6.84 35.51 -5.71
N ASP A 65 6.47 35.59 -6.98
CA ASP A 65 7.24 36.35 -7.96
C ASP A 65 7.20 37.86 -7.65
N ILE A 66 6.07 38.34 -7.11
CA ILE A 66 5.88 39.72 -6.65
C ILE A 66 6.62 39.96 -5.32
N ASP A 67 6.50 39.06 -4.35
CA ASP A 67 7.19 39.14 -3.05
C ASP A 67 7.92 37.83 -2.71
N LYS A 68 9.18 37.78 -3.13
CA LYS A 68 10.06 36.60 -2.95
C LYS A 68 10.45 36.37 -1.49
N THR A 69 10.35 37.40 -0.64
CA THR A 69 10.77 37.34 0.76
C THR A 69 9.69 36.81 1.69
N ASN A 70 8.47 36.65 1.18
CA ASN A 70 7.34 36.20 1.96
C ASN A 70 7.44 34.71 2.35
N ILE A 71 7.86 34.47 3.59
CA ILE A 71 8.00 33.13 4.16
C ILE A 71 6.65 32.40 4.24
N PHE A 72 5.55 33.12 4.45
CA PHE A 72 4.22 32.51 4.51
C PHE A 72 3.82 31.92 3.16
N LEU A 73 4.02 32.66 2.07
CA LEU A 73 3.75 32.15 0.73
C LEU A 73 4.61 30.93 0.39
N ALA A 74 5.88 30.92 0.79
CA ALA A 74 6.75 29.75 0.60
C ALA A 74 6.27 28.52 1.39
N LYS A 75 5.83 28.70 2.64
CA LYS A 75 5.26 27.61 3.45
C LYS A 75 3.94 27.11 2.88
N LEU A 76 3.07 28.03 2.47
CA LEU A 76 1.77 27.72 1.88
C LEU A 76 1.96 26.97 0.56
N GLU A 77 2.92 27.38 -0.28
CA GLU A 77 3.23 26.67 -1.52
C GLU A 77 3.60 25.20 -1.27
N ASN A 78 4.46 24.93 -0.29
CA ASN A 78 4.83 23.55 0.05
C ASN A 78 3.62 22.76 0.58
N SER A 79 2.74 23.39 1.35
CA SER A 79 1.51 22.76 1.86
C SER A 79 0.56 22.41 0.71
N GLU A 80 0.23 23.37 -0.15
CA GLU A 80 -0.70 23.18 -1.26
C GLU A 80 -0.16 22.19 -2.30
N ARG A 81 1.16 22.19 -2.52
CA ARG A 81 1.80 21.19 -3.38
C ARG A 81 1.64 19.78 -2.82
N ASN A 82 1.86 19.59 -1.51
CA ASN A 82 1.66 18.29 -0.88
C ASN A 82 0.18 17.87 -0.97
N ASN A 83 -0.75 18.78 -0.68
CA ASN A 83 -2.19 18.51 -0.76
C ASN A 83 -2.64 18.12 -2.19
N MET A 84 -2.08 18.77 -3.21
CA MET A 84 -2.32 18.42 -4.62
C MET A 84 -1.94 16.95 -4.89
N TYR A 85 -0.74 16.52 -4.51
CA TYR A 85 -0.30 15.13 -4.72
C TYR A 85 -1.10 14.12 -3.89
N ILE A 86 -1.52 14.49 -2.68
CA ILE A 86 -2.35 13.64 -1.83
C ILE A 86 -3.74 13.47 -2.44
N THR A 87 -4.31 14.55 -2.98
CA THR A 87 -5.61 14.50 -3.68
C THR A 87 -5.52 13.62 -4.92
N GLU A 88 -4.47 13.78 -5.73
CA GLU A 88 -4.24 12.92 -6.90
C GLU A 88 -4.06 11.45 -6.49
N ALA A 89 -3.33 11.17 -5.41
CA ALA A 89 -3.20 9.81 -4.88
C ALA A 89 -4.54 9.25 -4.40
N GLN A 90 -5.40 10.07 -3.77
CA GLN A 90 -6.73 9.67 -3.31
C GLN A 90 -7.62 9.25 -4.48
N GLU A 91 -7.58 9.94 -5.62
CA GLU A 91 -8.34 9.54 -6.82
C GLU A 91 -8.02 8.11 -7.26
N TYR A 92 -6.76 7.67 -7.14
CA TYR A 92 -6.37 6.29 -7.43
C TYR A 92 -6.78 5.31 -6.33
N LEU A 93 -6.82 5.73 -5.07
CA LEU A 93 -7.35 4.89 -3.98
C LEU A 93 -8.84 4.63 -4.17
N ASP A 94 -9.61 5.65 -4.57
CA ASP A 94 -11.04 5.53 -4.86
C ASP A 94 -11.31 4.56 -6.03
N GLN A 95 -10.35 4.42 -6.94
CA GLN A 95 -10.35 3.46 -8.04
C GLN A 95 -9.75 2.08 -7.66
N ASN A 96 -9.53 1.82 -6.37
CA ASN A 96 -8.90 0.61 -5.85
C ASN A 96 -7.51 0.32 -6.46
N ASN A 97 -6.71 1.37 -6.69
CA ASN A 97 -5.37 1.29 -7.26
C ASN A 97 -4.29 1.85 -6.30
N PRO A 98 -4.00 1.14 -5.20
CA PRO A 98 -3.04 1.61 -4.19
C PRO A 98 -1.59 1.69 -4.72
N ASP A 99 -1.24 0.92 -5.76
CA ASP A 99 0.09 0.95 -6.36
C ASP A 99 0.36 2.26 -7.10
N LYS A 100 -0.63 2.75 -7.87
CA LYS A 100 -0.53 4.06 -8.50
C LYS A 100 -0.53 5.20 -7.48
N ALA A 101 -1.40 5.13 -6.47
CA ALA A 101 -1.42 6.11 -5.38
C ALA A 101 -0.05 6.19 -4.67
N MET A 102 0.54 5.04 -4.34
CA MET A 102 1.88 4.95 -3.75
C MET A 102 2.95 5.58 -4.64
N LYS A 103 2.88 5.32 -5.96
CA LYS A 103 3.82 5.88 -6.93
C LYS A 103 3.76 7.40 -6.96
N ILE A 104 2.57 8.00 -6.98
CA ILE A 104 2.40 9.47 -6.98
C ILE A 104 3.05 10.09 -5.75
N ILE A 105 2.78 9.55 -4.56
CA ILE A 105 3.37 10.06 -3.33
C ILE A 105 4.88 9.87 -3.31
N GLN A 106 5.38 8.74 -3.81
CA GLN A 106 6.82 8.48 -3.88
C GLN A 106 7.53 9.43 -4.86
N ASP A 107 6.93 9.69 -6.01
CA ASP A 107 7.45 10.62 -7.01
C ASP A 107 7.47 12.05 -6.42
N ALA A 108 6.41 12.46 -5.71
CA ALA A 108 6.38 13.74 -5.00
C ALA A 108 7.50 13.86 -3.95
N ILE A 109 7.75 12.81 -3.16
CA ILE A 109 8.85 12.78 -2.19
C ILE A 109 10.22 12.89 -2.88
N ASN A 110 10.39 12.21 -4.01
CA ASN A 110 11.64 12.21 -4.76
C ASN A 110 11.93 13.59 -5.39
N THR A 111 10.89 14.26 -5.90
CA THR A 111 11.03 15.55 -6.58
C THR A 111 11.10 16.73 -5.61
N HIS A 112 10.28 16.73 -4.55
CA HIS A 112 10.08 17.90 -3.68
C HIS A 112 10.63 17.72 -2.26
N GLY A 113 11.06 16.52 -1.90
CA GLY A 113 11.70 16.23 -0.63
C GLY A 113 10.79 15.50 0.38
N LYS A 114 11.40 15.10 1.49
CA LYS A 114 10.80 14.27 2.55
C LYS A 114 9.94 15.09 3.51
N HIS A 115 8.80 15.58 3.04
CA HIS A 115 7.83 16.25 3.91
C HIS A 115 7.09 15.24 4.79
N LYS A 116 6.92 15.57 6.08
CA LYS A 116 6.24 14.71 7.06
C LYS A 116 4.87 14.23 6.54
N LEU A 117 4.06 15.14 6.01
CA LEU A 117 2.73 14.82 5.48
C LEU A 117 2.78 13.76 4.38
N LEU A 118 3.70 13.88 3.41
CA LEU A 118 3.86 12.88 2.35
C LEU A 118 4.35 11.52 2.89
N LEU A 119 5.24 11.53 3.88
CA LEU A 119 5.71 10.31 4.54
C LEU A 119 4.58 9.60 5.30
N ASP A 120 3.76 10.36 6.03
CA ASP A 120 2.61 9.87 6.75
C ASP A 120 1.58 9.29 5.77
N THR A 121 1.23 10.00 4.70
CA THR A 121 0.34 9.50 3.63
C THR A 121 0.90 8.23 2.98
N LYS A 122 2.20 8.19 2.67
CA LYS A 122 2.85 6.99 2.10
C LYS A 122 2.67 5.78 3.03
N ASN A 123 2.87 5.98 4.33
CA ASN A 123 2.69 4.92 5.32
C ASN A 123 1.23 4.47 5.41
N GLU A 124 0.27 5.39 5.38
CA GLU A 124 -1.16 5.06 5.37
C GLU A 124 -1.56 4.24 4.15
N ILE A 125 -1.15 4.65 2.94
CA ILE A 125 -1.40 3.87 1.70
C ILE A 125 -0.79 2.47 1.82
N TYR A 126 0.39 2.35 2.42
CA TYR A 126 1.03 1.04 2.63
C TYR A 126 0.22 0.15 3.59
N GLN A 127 -0.30 0.71 4.69
CA GLN A 127 -1.17 -0.03 5.60
C GLN A 127 -2.46 -0.47 4.90
N LEU A 128 -3.10 0.41 4.12
CA LEU A 128 -4.29 0.08 3.33
C LEU A 128 -4.03 -1.06 2.34
N LYS A 129 -2.87 -1.06 1.67
CA LYS A 129 -2.46 -2.15 0.78
C LYS A 129 -2.31 -3.47 1.53
N ILE A 130 -1.68 -3.48 2.71
CA ILE A 130 -1.57 -4.70 3.53
C ILE A 130 -2.96 -5.20 3.93
N ILE A 131 -3.83 -4.31 4.40
CA ILE A 131 -5.22 -4.65 4.78
C ILE A 131 -5.95 -5.30 3.59
N SER A 132 -5.91 -4.67 2.42
CA SER A 132 -6.55 -5.20 1.21
C SER A 132 -6.05 -6.61 0.85
N ASN A 133 -4.73 -6.81 0.88
CA ASN A 133 -4.13 -8.12 0.61
C ASN A 133 -4.55 -9.20 1.63
N LEU A 134 -4.65 -8.83 2.91
CA LEU A 134 -5.12 -9.76 3.95
C LEU A 134 -6.58 -10.15 3.75
N VAL A 135 -7.44 -9.20 3.39
CA VAL A 135 -8.84 -9.47 3.06
C VAL A 135 -8.95 -10.43 1.88
N ILE A 136 -8.20 -10.19 0.79
CA ILE A 136 -8.16 -11.08 -0.39
C ILE A 136 -7.69 -12.48 -0.01
N SER A 137 -6.60 -12.58 0.75
CA SER A 137 -5.99 -13.86 1.17
C SER A 137 -6.94 -14.68 2.04
N MET A 138 -7.66 -14.07 2.97
CA MET A 138 -8.61 -14.78 3.85
C MET A 138 -9.95 -15.09 3.16
N ASN A 139 -10.30 -14.38 2.09
CA ASN A 139 -11.46 -14.74 1.26
C ASN A 139 -11.16 -15.88 0.29
N ASN A 140 -9.88 -16.13 -0.02
CA ASN A 140 -9.44 -17.22 -0.91
C ASN A 140 -8.42 -18.11 -0.18
N PRO A 141 -8.85 -18.82 0.87
CA PRO A 141 -7.93 -19.52 1.76
C PRO A 141 -7.35 -20.78 1.13
N THR A 142 -6.03 -20.98 1.29
CA THR A 142 -5.34 -22.19 0.83
C THR A 142 -5.17 -23.25 1.92
N SER A 143 -5.18 -22.83 3.20
CA SER A 143 -5.11 -23.73 4.35
C SER A 143 -5.59 -23.04 5.62
N ALA A 144 -6.01 -23.82 6.62
CA ALA A 144 -6.41 -23.34 7.94
C ALA A 144 -5.33 -22.45 8.58
N VAL A 145 -4.08 -22.92 8.55
CA VAL A 145 -2.92 -22.21 9.10
C VAL A 145 -2.73 -20.85 8.46
N LYS A 146 -2.91 -20.74 7.13
CA LYS A 146 -2.76 -19.48 6.40
C LYS A 146 -3.82 -18.48 6.85
N VAL A 147 -5.09 -18.90 6.93
CA VAL A 147 -6.20 -18.03 7.38
C VAL A 147 -5.98 -17.56 8.81
N ALA A 148 -5.61 -18.47 9.72
CA ALA A 148 -5.35 -18.11 11.11
C ALA A 148 -4.22 -17.07 11.22
N LYS A 149 -3.10 -17.27 10.51
CA LYS A 149 -1.98 -16.33 10.49
C LYS A 149 -2.39 -14.97 9.93
N ASP A 150 -3.10 -14.94 8.82
CA ASP A 150 -3.55 -13.70 8.18
C ASP A 150 -4.55 -12.95 9.08
N ALA A 151 -5.46 -13.66 9.75
CA ALA A 151 -6.43 -13.07 10.68
C ALA A 151 -5.76 -12.47 11.92
N VAL A 152 -4.77 -13.18 12.49
CA VAL A 152 -3.96 -12.65 13.62
C VAL A 152 -3.18 -11.42 13.19
N ARG A 153 -2.55 -11.44 12.01
CA ARG A 153 -1.83 -10.29 11.47
C ARG A 153 -2.77 -9.12 11.24
N PHE A 154 -3.96 -9.35 10.69
CA PHE A 154 -4.95 -8.31 10.46
C PHE A 154 -5.40 -7.69 11.79
N ARG A 155 -5.70 -8.52 12.79
CA ARG A 155 -6.05 -8.07 14.15
C ARG A 155 -4.97 -7.19 14.77
N ALA A 156 -3.69 -7.56 14.60
CA ALA A 156 -2.57 -6.76 15.11
C ALA A 156 -2.46 -5.41 14.40
N LEU A 157 -2.70 -5.37 13.09
CA LEU A 157 -2.62 -4.17 12.28
C LEU A 157 -3.73 -3.15 12.63
N ILE A 158 -4.97 -3.60 12.76
CA ILE A 158 -6.10 -2.69 13.04
C ILE A 158 -6.05 -2.06 14.44
N LYS A 159 -5.31 -2.64 15.39
CA LYS A 159 -5.08 -2.01 16.71
C LYS A 159 -4.39 -0.65 16.59
N ASN A 160 -3.49 -0.52 15.61
CA ASN A 160 -2.72 0.70 15.35
C ASN A 160 -3.33 1.53 14.22
N TYR A 161 -4.49 1.12 13.69
CA TYR A 161 -5.22 1.82 12.63
C TYR A 161 -6.73 1.80 12.94
N PRO A 162 -7.19 2.66 13.89
CA PRO A 162 -8.55 2.65 14.39
C PRO A 162 -9.66 2.68 13.33
N PRO A 163 -9.51 3.37 12.17
CA PRO A 163 -10.51 3.33 11.11
C PRO A 163 -10.83 1.91 10.58
N ALA A 164 -9.87 0.98 10.65
CA ALA A 164 -10.08 -0.41 10.21
C ALA A 164 -10.74 -1.31 11.29
N SER A 165 -11.11 -0.77 12.45
CA SER A 165 -11.83 -1.52 13.50
C SER A 165 -13.17 -2.09 13.03
N VAL A 166 -13.74 -1.55 11.95
CA VAL A 166 -14.94 -2.07 11.27
C VAL A 166 -14.79 -3.51 10.80
N PHE A 167 -13.55 -3.99 10.58
CA PHE A 167 -13.27 -5.36 10.17
C PHE A 167 -13.23 -6.37 11.33
N ASN A 168 -13.45 -5.95 12.58
CA ASN A 168 -13.45 -6.88 13.71
C ASN A 168 -14.40 -8.08 13.53
N PRO A 169 -15.67 -7.92 13.10
CA PRO A 169 -16.56 -9.06 12.86
C PRO A 169 -16.02 -10.00 11.78
N PHE A 170 -15.51 -9.46 10.67
CA PHE A 170 -14.89 -10.24 9.60
C PHE A 170 -13.69 -11.05 10.09
N ILE A 171 -12.83 -10.47 10.94
CA ILE A 171 -11.68 -11.19 11.51
C ILE A 171 -12.16 -12.36 12.38
N GLN A 172 -13.22 -12.19 13.19
CA GLN A 172 -13.75 -13.28 14.01
C GLN A 172 -14.34 -14.40 13.15
N GLU A 173 -15.08 -14.05 12.11
CA GLU A 173 -15.62 -14.99 11.13
C GLU A 173 -14.48 -15.83 10.50
N LYS A 174 -13.40 -15.18 10.07
CA LYS A 174 -12.26 -15.88 9.46
C LYS A 174 -11.48 -16.76 10.45
N ILE A 175 -11.44 -16.41 11.74
CA ILE A 175 -10.87 -17.28 12.76
C ILE A 175 -11.74 -18.52 12.98
N ALA A 176 -13.06 -18.36 13.02
CA ALA A 176 -13.98 -19.49 13.11
C ALA A 176 -13.84 -20.42 11.89
N LEU A 177 -13.75 -19.85 10.69
CA LEU A 177 -13.48 -20.60 9.45
C LEU A 177 -12.16 -21.38 9.53
N ALA A 178 -11.08 -20.76 10.03
CA ALA A 178 -9.80 -21.44 10.17
C ALA A 178 -9.90 -22.68 11.08
N LEU A 179 -10.64 -22.60 12.19
CA LEU A 179 -10.87 -23.73 13.09
C LEU A 179 -11.69 -24.85 12.44
N GLU A 180 -12.65 -24.50 11.59
CA GLU A 180 -13.42 -25.49 10.82
C GLU A 180 -12.55 -26.18 9.77
N MET A 181 -11.77 -25.39 9.01
CA MET A 181 -10.81 -25.90 8.04
C MET A 181 -9.78 -26.83 8.69
N GLU A 182 -9.27 -26.48 9.87
CA GLU A 182 -8.31 -27.27 10.62
C GLU A 182 -8.85 -28.67 10.95
N LYS A 183 -10.12 -28.77 11.38
CA LYS A 183 -10.76 -30.07 11.63
C LYS A 183 -10.84 -30.91 10.36
N GLY A 184 -11.20 -30.30 9.24
CA GLY A 184 -11.29 -30.98 7.95
C GLY A 184 -9.94 -31.36 7.36
N GLU A 185 -8.91 -30.52 7.55
CA GLU A 185 -7.52 -30.82 7.18
C GLU A 185 -6.97 -31.98 8.03
N ASN A 186 -7.13 -31.92 9.36
CA ASN A 186 -6.66 -32.98 10.25
C ASN A 186 -7.35 -34.32 9.96
N SER A 187 -8.66 -34.31 9.73
CA SER A 187 -9.40 -35.54 9.38
C SER A 187 -8.89 -36.17 8.08
N ARG A 188 -8.54 -35.36 7.08
CA ARG A 188 -7.93 -35.82 5.82
C ARG A 188 -6.54 -36.39 6.07
N SER A 189 -5.68 -35.68 6.79
CA SER A 189 -4.34 -36.17 7.13
C SER A 189 -4.37 -37.52 7.87
N VAL A 190 -5.28 -37.67 8.84
CA VAL A 190 -5.46 -38.94 9.56
C VAL A 190 -5.96 -40.05 8.63
N SER A 191 -6.86 -39.74 7.70
CA SER A 191 -7.35 -40.69 6.70
C SER A 191 -6.26 -41.12 5.73
N ASP A 192 -5.46 -40.18 5.22
CA ASP A 192 -4.35 -40.44 4.30
C ASP A 192 -3.28 -41.30 4.98
N LEU A 193 -2.87 -40.93 6.20
CA LEU A 193 -1.93 -41.71 7.02
C LEU A 193 -2.44 -43.13 7.29
N SER A 194 -3.75 -43.26 7.55
CA SER A 194 -4.36 -44.58 7.75
C SER A 194 -4.35 -45.43 6.47
N SER A 195 -4.56 -44.81 5.31
CA SER A 195 -4.46 -45.47 4.01
C SER A 195 -3.04 -45.95 3.73
N ASP A 196 -2.03 -45.12 4.00
CA ASP A 196 -0.62 -45.46 3.82
C ASP A 196 -0.21 -46.63 4.73
N ILE A 197 -0.65 -46.62 6.00
CA ILE A 197 -0.43 -47.73 6.94
C ILE A 197 -1.02 -49.04 6.40
N ILE A 198 -2.23 -49.00 5.85
CA ILE A 198 -2.89 -50.21 5.31
C ILE A 198 -2.12 -50.73 4.10
N SER A 199 -1.74 -49.86 3.16
CA SER A 199 -1.00 -50.25 1.95
C SER A 199 0.35 -50.87 2.31
N MET A 200 1.11 -50.23 3.18
CA MET A 200 2.42 -50.73 3.61
C MET A 200 2.32 -52.02 4.45
N ALA A 201 1.23 -52.19 5.22
CA ALA A 201 1.00 -53.43 5.96
C ALA A 201 0.71 -54.62 5.05
N GLU A 202 0.02 -54.39 3.92
CA GLU A 202 -0.23 -55.40 2.90
C GLU A 202 1.06 -55.84 2.20
N GLU A 203 2.02 -54.91 2.05
CA GLU A 203 3.37 -55.17 1.53
C GLU A 203 4.32 -55.77 2.59
N LYS A 204 3.86 -55.90 3.84
CA LYS A 204 4.66 -56.34 5.00
C LYS A 204 5.89 -55.46 5.26
N ASP A 205 5.80 -54.16 5.00
CA ASP A 205 6.88 -53.23 5.30
C ASP A 205 6.98 -53.02 6.83
N PRO A 206 8.14 -53.27 7.48
CA PRO A 206 8.31 -53.06 8.91
C PRO A 206 8.28 -51.58 9.32
N ALA A 207 8.44 -50.64 8.39
CA ALA A 207 8.36 -49.19 8.66
C ALA A 207 6.95 -48.74 9.08
N VAL A 208 5.92 -49.57 8.85
CA VAL A 208 4.54 -49.36 9.32
C VAL A 208 4.46 -49.00 10.81
N LYS A 209 5.34 -49.57 11.65
CA LYS A 209 5.37 -49.27 13.10
C LYS A 209 5.57 -47.77 13.39
N HIS A 210 6.33 -47.07 12.54
CA HIS A 210 6.59 -45.64 12.68
C HIS A 210 5.35 -44.83 12.32
N LEU A 211 4.68 -45.16 11.22
CA LEU A 211 3.44 -44.49 10.83
C LEU A 211 2.30 -44.72 11.82
N ILE A 212 2.19 -45.93 12.39
CA ILE A 212 1.22 -46.20 13.46
C ILE A 212 1.54 -45.37 14.71
N SER A 213 2.82 -45.15 15.02
CA SER A 213 3.20 -44.30 16.15
C SER A 213 2.81 -42.82 15.92
N GLU A 214 2.98 -42.32 14.69
CA GLU A 214 2.51 -40.98 14.31
C GLU A 214 0.98 -40.90 14.39
N LEU A 215 0.28 -41.90 13.86
CA LEU A 215 -1.18 -41.99 13.94
C LEU A 215 -1.68 -42.07 15.39
N ALA A 216 -0.92 -42.70 16.29
CA ALA A 216 -1.26 -42.77 17.71
C ALA A 216 -1.10 -41.42 18.42
N VAL A 217 -0.22 -40.55 17.94
CA VAL A 217 -0.10 -39.17 18.45
C VAL A 217 -1.29 -38.33 17.98
N GLU A 218 -1.65 -38.43 16.69
CA GLU A 218 -2.72 -37.61 16.09
C GLU A 218 -4.14 -38.13 16.41
N SER A 219 -4.30 -39.46 16.49
CA SER A 219 -5.58 -40.14 16.76
C SER A 219 -5.37 -41.43 17.60
N PRO A 220 -5.15 -41.29 18.92
CA PRO A 220 -4.82 -42.42 19.80
C PRO A 220 -5.88 -43.54 19.82
N ASN A 221 -7.13 -43.19 19.52
CA ASN A 221 -8.26 -44.11 19.53
C ASN A 221 -8.54 -44.76 18.17
N HIS A 222 -7.73 -44.49 17.15
CA HIS A 222 -7.95 -45.03 15.80
C HIS A 222 -7.94 -46.57 15.80
N PRO A 223 -8.80 -47.24 15.00
CA PRO A 223 -8.86 -48.71 14.94
C PRO A 223 -7.51 -49.38 14.66
N LEU A 224 -6.71 -48.83 13.73
CA LEU A 224 -5.39 -49.38 13.39
C LEU A 224 -4.41 -49.34 14.58
N VAL A 225 -4.44 -48.26 15.37
CA VAL A 225 -3.62 -48.14 16.59
C VAL A 225 -4.03 -49.20 17.61
N ARG A 226 -5.35 -49.39 17.80
CA ARG A 226 -5.88 -50.42 18.71
C ARG A 226 -5.50 -51.83 18.26
N GLU A 227 -5.65 -52.14 16.96
CA GLU A 227 -5.29 -53.43 16.39
C GLU A 227 -3.79 -53.73 16.55
N TYR A 228 -2.94 -52.74 16.30
CA TYR A 228 -1.49 -52.86 16.52
C TYR A 228 -1.15 -53.13 17.98
N LEU A 229 -1.68 -52.33 18.91
CA LEU A 229 -1.47 -52.54 20.34
C LEU A 229 -1.97 -53.91 20.83
N LEU A 230 -3.04 -54.44 20.26
CA LEU A 230 -3.52 -55.79 20.55
C LEU A 230 -2.54 -56.85 20.05
N SER A 231 -2.00 -56.71 18.83
CA SER A 231 -1.00 -57.65 18.30
C SER A 231 0.32 -57.68 19.09
N LEU A 232 0.68 -56.56 19.74
CA LEU A 232 1.82 -56.50 20.66
C LEU A 232 1.55 -57.21 21.98
N LYS A 233 0.32 -57.08 22.51
CA LYS A 233 -0.08 -57.71 23.79
C LYS A 233 -0.32 -59.22 23.66
N ASP A 234 -0.88 -59.64 22.52
CA ASP A 234 -1.17 -61.04 22.23
C ASP A 234 -0.81 -61.36 20.77
N PRO A 235 0.38 -61.91 20.52
CA PRO A 235 0.83 -62.29 19.17
C PRO A 235 -0.03 -63.38 18.50
N SER A 236 -0.92 -64.05 19.24
CA SER A 236 -1.84 -65.06 18.69
C SER A 236 -3.05 -64.43 18.00
N VAL A 237 -3.31 -63.14 18.23
CA VAL A 237 -4.37 -62.39 17.54
C VAL A 237 -3.99 -62.20 16.07
N LYS A 238 -4.85 -62.68 15.17
CA LYS A 238 -4.73 -62.40 13.73
C LYS A 238 -4.92 -60.91 13.49
N SER A 239 -3.83 -60.23 13.20
CA SER A 239 -3.75 -58.80 12.92
C SER A 239 -3.02 -58.61 11.61
N LYS A 240 -3.34 -57.52 10.89
CA LYS A 240 -2.55 -57.12 9.70
C LYS A 240 -1.09 -56.84 10.06
N PHE A 241 -0.78 -56.60 11.33
CA PHE A 241 0.56 -56.25 11.82
C PHE A 241 1.34 -57.40 12.45
N SER A 242 0.83 -58.64 12.43
CA SER A 242 1.48 -59.79 13.08
C SER A 242 2.90 -60.09 12.58
N TYR A 243 3.26 -59.63 11.37
CA TYR A 243 4.62 -59.79 10.82
C TYR A 243 5.66 -58.87 11.49
N ILE A 244 5.21 -57.75 12.06
CA ILE A 244 6.08 -56.77 12.74
C ILE A 244 6.58 -57.33 14.09
N THR A 245 5.78 -58.20 14.72
CA THR A 245 6.08 -58.78 16.05
C THR A 245 6.80 -60.12 16.00
N SER A 246 6.90 -60.74 14.81
CA SER A 246 7.64 -62.00 14.61
C SER A 246 9.15 -61.81 14.44
N GLU A 247 9.61 -60.63 14.01
CA GLU A 247 11.05 -60.36 13.80
C GLU A 247 11.82 -60.03 15.10
N THR A 248 11.14 -59.64 16.18
CA THR A 248 11.77 -59.28 17.47
C THR A 248 12.04 -60.48 18.39
N LYS A 249 11.81 -61.72 17.94
CA LYS A 249 12.03 -62.95 18.73
C LYS A 249 13.28 -63.74 18.35
N GLU A 250 14.12 -63.26 17.43
CA GLU A 250 15.37 -63.92 17.00
C GLU A 250 16.66 -63.24 17.52
N GLU A 251 16.62 -62.58 18.69
CA GLU A 251 17.83 -62.20 19.44
C GLU A 251 17.89 -62.87 20.82
#